data_AF-X1QWA7-F1
#
_entry.id   AF-X1QWA7-F1
#
_cell.length_a   1.000
_cell.length_b   1.000
_cell.length_c   1.000
_cell.angle_alpha   90.00
_cell.angle_beta   90.00
_cell.angle_gamma   90.00
#
_symmetry.space_group_name_H-M   'P 1'
#
loop_
_entity.id
_entity.type
_entity.pdbx_description
1 polymer ?
#
loop_
_entity_poly.entity_id
_entity_poly.type
_entity_poly.pdbx_seq_one_letter_code
_entity_poly.pdbx_strand_id
1 'polypeptide(L)'
;SRVKVVFETEYYCLTWPYRLKERFPPMLYKYKTLDICKEVVVYRDIPRIEFVTRIDNNYPNVRLRVRFDTGIDRKLYFRETQFGVIAEPTEFLTKVGEHWESEPSRIPNFFELV
;
A
#
# COMPACT_ATOMS: atom_id res chain seq x y z
N SER A 1 3.77 -20.54 -22.15
CA SER A 1 3.76 -21.23 -20.82
C SER A 1 3.70 -20.18 -19.71
N ARG A 2 3.03 -20.43 -18.58
CA ARG A 2 2.94 -19.47 -17.45
C ARG A 2 3.35 -20.12 -16.13
N VAL A 3 4.07 -19.37 -15.30
CA VAL A 3 4.43 -19.75 -13.94
C VAL A 3 3.57 -18.94 -12.97
N LYS A 4 2.99 -19.61 -11.98
CA LYS A 4 2.19 -18.99 -10.92
C LYS A 4 2.87 -19.20 -9.59
N VAL A 5 3.16 -18.12 -8.88
CA VAL A 5 3.67 -18.13 -7.50
C VAL A 5 2.57 -17.58 -6.60
N VAL A 6 2.25 -18.28 -5.52
CA VAL A 6 1.21 -17.88 -4.57
C VAL A 6 1.84 -17.64 -3.21
N PHE A 7 1.51 -16.48 -2.63
CA PHE A 7 1.91 -16.09 -1.29
C PHE A 7 0.66 -15.92 -0.45
N GLU A 8 0.61 -16.61 0.67
CA GLU A 8 -0.46 -16.50 1.65
C GLU A 8 0.11 -15.82 2.89
N THR A 9 -0.56 -14.77 3.36
CA THR A 9 -0.10 -14.00 4.51
C THR A 9 -1.29 -13.63 5.37
N GLU A 10 -1.17 -13.93 6.66
CA GLU A 10 -2.17 -13.58 7.66
C GLU A 10 -1.66 -12.38 8.46
N TYR A 11 -2.53 -11.39 8.65
CA TYR A 11 -2.25 -10.24 9.49
C TYR A 11 -3.05 -10.30 10.77
N TYR A 12 -2.36 -9.99 11.86
CA TYR A 12 -2.92 -9.95 13.20
C TYR A 12 -2.76 -8.53 13.74
N CYS A 13 -3.84 -7.95 14.24
CA CYS A 13 -3.78 -6.69 14.96
C CYS A 13 -3.85 -6.94 16.48
N LEU A 14 -3.14 -6.10 17.22
CA LEU A 14 -3.29 -5.99 18.66
C LEU A 14 -4.34 -4.91 18.93
N THR A 15 -5.54 -5.31 19.32
CA THR A 15 -6.55 -4.34 19.77
C THR A 15 -6.34 -4.06 21.24
N TRP A 16 -5.96 -2.82 21.57
CA TRP A 16 -6.09 -2.34 22.94
C TRP A 16 -7.55 -1.91 23.17
N PRO A 17 -8.29 -2.48 24.15
CA PRO A 17 -9.57 -1.94 24.54
C PRO A 17 -9.36 -0.59 25.25
N TYR A 18 -9.39 0.50 24.47
CA TYR A 18 -9.09 1.89 24.90
C TYR A 18 -9.99 2.44 26.02
N ARG A 19 -11.00 1.68 26.49
CA ARG A 19 -12.00 2.15 27.46
C ARG A 19 -11.92 1.51 28.85
N LEU A 20 -10.96 0.61 29.12
CA LEU A 20 -10.96 -0.19 30.37
C LEU A 20 -9.58 -0.28 31.06
N LYS A 21 -8.78 0.80 31.01
CA LYS A 21 -7.42 0.82 31.58
C LYS A 21 -7.37 0.67 33.11
N GLU A 22 -8.41 1.09 33.83
CA GLU A 22 -8.39 1.12 35.30
C GLU A 22 -8.80 -0.21 35.95
N ARG A 23 -9.54 -1.06 35.23
CA ARG A 23 -10.20 -2.24 35.83
C ARG A 23 -9.60 -3.57 35.42
N PHE A 24 -8.85 -3.63 34.32
CA PHE A 24 -8.24 -4.87 33.83
C PHE A 24 -6.78 -4.64 33.43
N PRO A 25 -5.85 -5.53 33.85
CA PRO A 25 -4.50 -5.51 33.32
C PRO A 25 -4.55 -5.70 31.80
N PRO A 26 -3.69 -5.02 31.04
CA PRO A 26 -3.78 -5.05 29.60
C PRO A 26 -3.42 -6.42 29.03
N MET A 27 -4.44 -7.14 28.57
CA MET A 27 -4.26 -8.33 27.73
C MET A 27 -4.19 -7.88 26.28
N LEU A 28 -3.02 -8.08 25.67
CA LEU A 28 -2.84 -7.98 24.23
C LEU A 28 -3.56 -9.16 23.58
N TYR A 29 -4.74 -8.92 23.01
CA TYR A 29 -5.46 -9.95 22.27
C TYR A 29 -4.93 -10.00 20.83
N LYS A 30 -4.40 -11.15 20.42
CA LYS A 30 -4.02 -11.41 19.03
C LYS A 30 -5.28 -11.79 18.25
N TYR A 31 -5.85 -10.84 17.52
CA TYR A 31 -7.01 -11.08 16.66
C TYR A 31 -6.56 -11.18 15.19
N LYS A 32 -6.97 -12.24 14.50
CA LYS A 32 -6.75 -12.41 13.07
C LYS A 32 -7.65 -11.42 12.33
N THR A 33 -7.06 -10.38 11.76
CA THR A 33 -7.81 -9.26 11.19
C THR A 33 -7.99 -9.36 9.69
N LEU A 34 -7.00 -9.91 9.00
CA LEU A 34 -6.92 -9.77 7.55
C LEU A 34 -6.13 -10.91 6.93
N ASP A 35 -6.70 -11.55 5.91
CA ASP A 35 -6.04 -12.55 5.09
C ASP A 35 -5.72 -11.98 3.71
N ILE A 36 -4.46 -12.11 3.30
CA ILE A 36 -3.97 -11.67 2.00
C ILE A 36 -3.43 -12.87 1.23
N CYS A 37 -4.02 -13.14 0.08
CA CYS A 37 -3.45 -14.06 -0.90
C CYS A 37 -2.94 -13.24 -2.10
N LYS A 38 -1.63 -13.24 -2.33
CA LYS A 38 -0.99 -12.60 -3.48
C LYS A 38 -0.60 -13.68 -4.48
N GLU A 39 -1.08 -13.58 -5.70
CA GLU A 39 -0.67 -14.44 -6.80
C GLU A 39 0.16 -13.61 -7.79
N VAL A 40 1.34 -14.11 -8.14
CA VAL A 40 2.23 -13.52 -9.15
C VAL A 40 2.26 -14.47 -10.33
N VAL A 41 1.82 -13.99 -11.49
CA VAL A 41 1.82 -14.74 -12.75
C VAL A 41 2.88 -14.17 -13.67
N VAL A 42 3.83 -15.00 -14.06
CA VAL A 42 4.89 -14.67 -15.01
C VAL A 42 4.64 -15.41 -16.31
N TYR A 43 4.52 -14.66 -17.39
CA TYR A 43 4.32 -15.19 -18.74
C TYR A 43 5.68 -15.41 -19.42
N ARG A 44 5.86 -16.55 -20.09
CA ARG A 44 7.10 -16.83 -20.84
C ARG A 44 7.23 -15.96 -22.09
N ASP A 45 6.10 -15.71 -22.74
CA ASP A 45 6.07 -15.26 -24.14
C ASP A 45 5.79 -13.75 -24.27
N ILE A 46 5.45 -13.08 -23.17
CA ILE A 46 5.11 -11.65 -23.12
C ILE A 46 5.82 -11.04 -21.90
N PRO A 47 6.44 -9.85 -22.01
CA PRO A 47 7.15 -9.18 -20.91
C PRO A 47 6.17 -8.51 -19.93
N ARG A 48 5.19 -9.27 -19.46
CA ARG A 48 4.16 -8.82 -18.52
C ARG A 48 4.21 -9.68 -17.27
N ILE A 49 4.18 -9.03 -16.11
CA ILE A 49 3.96 -9.67 -14.82
C ILE A 49 2.58 -9.24 -14.36
N GLU A 50 1.78 -10.21 -13.93
CA GLU A 50 0.44 -9.96 -13.43
C GLU A 50 0.37 -10.29 -11.94
N PHE A 51 -0.24 -9.38 -11.18
CA PHE A 51 -0.41 -9.50 -9.73
C PHE A 51 -1.90 -9.58 -9.42
N VAL A 52 -2.34 -10.65 -8.77
CA VAL A 52 -3.71 -10.82 -8.28
C VAL A 52 -3.65 -10.83 -6.76
N THR A 53 -4.18 -9.80 -6.11
CA THR A 53 -4.25 -9.75 -4.64
C THR A 53 -5.70 -9.97 -4.21
N ARG A 54 -5.96 -11.06 -3.50
CA ARG A 54 -7.24 -11.34 -2.83
C ARG A 54 -7.10 -10.97 -1.35
N ILE A 55 -8.07 -10.25 -0.84
CA ILE A 55 -8.05 -9.72 0.52
C ILE A 55 -9.38 -10.07 1.18
N ASP A 56 -9.33 -10.79 2.29
CA ASP A 56 -10.46 -10.93 3.22
C ASP A 56 -10.18 -10.02 4.42
N ASN A 57 -10.93 -8.90 4.50
CA ASN A 57 -10.72 -7.87 5.51
C ASN A 57 -11.87 -7.84 6.51
N ASN A 58 -11.58 -8.24 7.75
CA ASN A 58 -12.53 -8.19 8.86
C ASN A 58 -12.33 -6.96 9.77
N TYR A 59 -11.42 -6.04 9.42
CA TYR A 59 -11.11 -4.85 10.22
C TYR A 59 -11.69 -3.56 9.61
N PRO A 60 -12.42 -2.75 10.39
CA PRO A 60 -13.01 -1.51 9.90
C PRO A 60 -11.98 -0.40 9.74
N ASN A 61 -12.24 0.55 8.84
CA ASN A 61 -11.45 1.78 8.66
C ASN A 61 -9.97 1.56 8.27
N VAL A 62 -9.66 0.53 7.49
CA VAL A 62 -8.31 0.32 6.92
C VAL A 62 -8.23 0.91 5.51
N ARG A 63 -7.08 1.49 5.18
CA ARG A 63 -6.69 1.80 3.81
C ARG A 63 -5.52 0.91 3.42
N LEU A 64 -5.73 0.03 2.44
CA LEU A 64 -4.68 -0.84 1.89
C LEU A 64 -4.10 -0.21 0.63
N ARG A 65 -2.79 -0.33 0.45
CA ARG A 65 -2.05 0.17 -0.72
C ARG A 65 -1.03 -0.86 -1.13
N VAL A 66 -0.86 -1.01 -2.45
CA VAL A 66 0.27 -1.76 -3.02
C VAL A 66 1.28 -0.74 -3.49
N ARG A 67 2.52 -0.88 -3.00
CA ARG A 67 3.64 -0.03 -3.40
C ARG A 67 4.58 -0.85 -4.26
N PHE A 68 4.98 -0.27 -5.39
CA PHE A 68 6.07 -0.77 -6.20
C PHE A 68 7.22 0.22 -6.06
N ASP A 69 8.30 -0.20 -5.41
CA ASP A 69 9.52 0.59 -5.41
C ASP A 69 10.20 0.41 -6.76
N THR A 70 10.32 1.50 -7.50
CA THR A 70 10.94 1.48 -8.83
C THR A 70 12.41 1.85 -8.78
N GLY A 71 12.90 2.46 -7.68
CA GLY A 71 14.25 3.02 -7.60
C GLY A 71 14.58 4.08 -8.65
N ILE A 72 13.57 4.60 -9.36
CA ILE A 72 13.74 5.58 -10.43
C ILE A 72 13.58 6.98 -9.85
N ASP A 73 14.65 7.76 -9.86
CA ASP A 73 14.60 9.19 -9.55
C ASP A 73 14.14 9.97 -10.79
N ARG A 74 12.83 10.21 -10.91
CA ARG A 74 12.22 10.95 -12.03
C ARG A 74 11.32 12.06 -11.51
N LYS A 75 11.45 13.25 -12.12
CA LYS A 75 10.61 14.43 -11.83
C LYS A 75 9.23 14.40 -12.49
N LEU A 76 8.99 13.48 -13.44
CA LEU A 76 7.73 13.34 -14.16
C LEU A 76 7.31 11.87 -14.22
N TYR A 77 6.03 11.60 -13.98
CA TYR A 77 5.40 10.32 -14.23
C TYR A 77 4.26 10.47 -15.25
N PHE A 78 3.90 9.36 -15.89
CA PHE A 78 2.85 9.33 -16.90
C PHE A 78 1.65 8.56 -16.34
N ARG A 79 0.48 9.18 -16.41
CA ARG A 79 -0.79 8.56 -16.03
C ARG A 79 -1.67 8.39 -17.26
N GLU A 80 -2.17 7.18 -17.45
CA GLU A 80 -3.22 6.95 -18.45
C GLU A 80 -4.53 7.58 -17.98
N THR A 81 -5.22 8.21 -18.92
CA THR A 81 -6.55 8.78 -18.78
C THR A 81 -7.44 8.27 -19.90
N GLN A 82 -8.75 8.49 -19.79
CA GLN A 82 -9.71 8.08 -20.82
C GLN A 82 -9.37 8.61 -22.23
N PHE A 83 -8.70 9.76 -22.33
CA PHE A 83 -8.40 10.43 -23.60
C PHE A 83 -6.90 10.46 -23.95
N GLY A 84 -6.07 9.67 -23.27
CA GLY A 84 -4.64 9.57 -23.58
C GLY A 84 -3.75 9.58 -22.34
N VAL A 85 -2.46 9.88 -22.54
CA VAL A 85 -1.45 9.86 -21.48
C VAL A 85 -1.11 11.28 -21.06
N ILE A 86 -1.18 11.57 -19.76
CA ILE A 86 -0.82 12.87 -19.19
C ILE A 86 0.47 12.74 -18.39
N ALA A 87 1.39 13.68 -18.60
CA ALA A 87 2.59 13.82 -17.77
C ALA A 87 2.28 14.67 -16.53
N GLU A 88 2.56 14.16 -15.35
CA GLU A 88 2.39 14.86 -14.07
C GLU A 88 3.72 14.89 -13.32
N PRO A 89 4.02 15.98 -12.57
CA PRO A 89 5.23 16.06 -11.78
C PRO A 89 5.17 15.13 -10.57
N THR A 90 6.30 14.45 -10.28
CA THR A 90 6.42 13.53 -9.14
C THR A 90 6.38 14.26 -7.79
N GLU A 91 6.82 15.53 -7.79
CA GLU A 91 6.83 16.41 -6.62
C GLU A 91 5.79 17.52 -6.82
N PHE A 92 4.91 17.70 -5.83
CA PHE A 92 4.00 18.84 -5.82
C PHE A 92 4.66 19.96 -5.03
N LEU A 93 5.06 21.02 -5.73
CA LEU A 93 5.51 22.24 -5.07
C LEU A 93 4.32 22.80 -4.28
N THR A 94 4.43 22.80 -2.96
CA THR A 94 3.40 23.34 -2.07
C THR A 94 3.93 24.65 -1.51
N LYS A 95 3.19 25.74 -1.69
CA LYS A 95 3.62 27.05 -1.17
C LYS A 95 3.38 27.09 0.34
N VAL A 96 4.44 26.97 1.13
CA VAL A 96 4.41 27.17 2.59
C VAL A 96 5.01 28.55 2.87
N GLY A 97 4.17 29.56 3.06
CA GLY A 97 4.62 30.94 3.34
C GLY A 97 5.16 31.68 2.11
N GLU A 98 6.30 32.38 2.26
CA GLU A 98 6.97 33.15 1.19
C GLU A 98 7.96 32.32 0.34
N HIS A 99 8.24 31.07 0.73
CA HIS A 99 9.18 30.19 0.03
C HIS A 99 8.45 29.05 -0.70
N TRP A 100 8.96 28.69 -1.89
CA TRP A 100 8.52 27.53 -2.63
C TRP A 100 9.32 26.32 -2.16
N GLU A 101 8.67 25.39 -1.46
CA GLU A 101 9.28 24.12 -1.07
C GLU A 101 8.68 22.98 -1.91
N SER A 102 9.54 22.09 -2.40
CA SER A 102 9.10 20.82 -2.98
C SER A 102 8.76 19.86 -1.84
N GLU A 103 7.46 19.69 -1.58
CA GLU A 103 7.04 18.51 -0.83
C GLU A 103 6.94 17.34 -1.84
N PRO A 104 7.73 16.27 -1.69
CA PRO A 104 7.41 15.04 -2.40
C PRO A 104 5.97 14.68 -2.03
N SER A 105 5.16 14.24 -3.00
CA SER A 105 3.76 13.88 -2.76
C SER A 105 3.69 13.00 -1.51
N ARG A 106 3.28 13.59 -0.37
CA ARG A 106 3.24 12.88 0.91
C ARG A 106 2.10 11.89 0.81
N ILE A 107 2.39 10.72 0.26
CA ILE A 107 1.70 9.49 0.58
C ILE A 107 1.87 9.37 2.09
N PRO A 108 0.81 9.54 2.90
CA PRO A 108 0.98 9.62 4.34
C PRO A 108 1.66 8.35 4.82
N ASN A 109 2.78 8.47 5.53
CA ASN A 109 3.49 7.38 6.15
C ASN A 109 2.53 6.66 7.10
N PHE A 110 1.98 5.54 6.63
CA PHE A 110 1.28 4.57 7.45
C PHE A 110 1.97 3.24 7.16
N PHE A 111 2.52 2.65 8.22
CA PHE A 111 3.19 1.35 8.29
C PHE A 111 3.58 0.76 6.94
N GLU A 112 4.84 1.03 6.55
CA GLU A 112 5.48 0.33 5.46
C GLU A 112 5.58 -1.15 5.83
N LEU A 113 5.03 -2.03 4.98
CA LEU A 113 5.14 -3.48 5.09
C LEU A 113 6.11 -3.95 4.02
N VAL A 114 7.30 -4.38 4.45
CA VAL A 114 8.27 -5.17 3.67
C VAL A 114 7.71 -6.58 3.47
#